data_AF-A0A965CL45-F1
#
_entry.id   AF-A0A965CL45-F1
#
_cell.length_a   1.000
_cell.length_b   1.000
_cell.length_c   1.000
_cell.angle_alpha   90.00
_cell.angle_beta   90.00
_cell.angle_gamma   90.00
#
_symmetry.space_group_name_H-M   'P 1'
#
loop_
_entity.id
_entity.type
_entity.pdbx_description
1 polymer ?
#
loop_
_entity_poly.entity_id
_entity_poly.type
_entity_poly.pdbx_seq_one_letter_code
_entity_poly.pdbx_strand_id
1 'polypeptide(L)'
;MDLPILSELTREEDVRHRVRELRFFEESFRRNLALRLENTGMTSRTDRAKLHAAFLAWVDNFHVTREIAEADRRDFVCYAAGRMLAELFRHEPLLISNSGKSADPILLEWPEGSVYASYCLGVALSVLKQDFNGAPTLTDASRDRRVWQSIRENIRDNPDYAIPFLDLLIGQTPNWTDPSLPERRPAVRAKQAMAA
;
A
#
# COMPACT_ATOMS: atom_id res chain seq x y z
N MET A 1 2.31 3.28 12.44
CA MET A 1 2.44 1.81 12.45
C MET A 1 3.90 1.46 12.18
N ASP A 2 4.32 0.24 12.52
CA ASP A 2 5.65 -0.25 12.17
C ASP A 2 5.64 -0.98 10.82
N LEU A 3 6.76 -0.89 10.09
CA LEU A 3 6.94 -1.47 8.76
C LEU A 3 8.12 -2.46 8.75
N PRO A 4 7.99 -3.65 9.37
CA PRO A 4 9.12 -4.55 9.56
C PRO A 4 9.74 -5.02 8.23
N ILE A 5 8.91 -5.23 7.20
CA ILE A 5 9.35 -5.65 5.87
C ILE A 5 10.21 -4.61 5.14
N LEU A 6 10.11 -3.32 5.50
CA LEU A 6 10.84 -2.24 4.83
C LEU A 6 12.36 -2.47 4.88
N SER A 7 12.87 -2.93 6.02
CA SER A 7 14.31 -3.18 6.19
C SER A 7 14.83 -4.27 5.23
N GLU A 8 14.04 -5.31 4.99
CA GLU A 8 14.36 -6.39 4.05
C GLU A 8 14.24 -5.91 2.60
N LEU A 9 13.13 -5.26 2.23
CA LEU A 9 12.93 -4.73 0.87
C LEU A 9 14.00 -3.71 0.48
N THR A 10 14.46 -2.87 1.41
CA THR A 10 15.51 -1.89 1.06
C THR A 10 16.87 -2.51 0.73
N ARG A 11 17.08 -3.81 1.04
CA ARG A 11 18.30 -4.56 0.68
C ARG A 11 18.16 -5.32 -0.65
N GLU A 12 16.93 -5.53 -1.11
CA GLU A 12 16.67 -6.15 -2.41
C GLU A 12 17.10 -5.23 -3.52
N GLU A 13 17.77 -5.76 -4.55
CA GLU A 13 18.10 -4.98 -5.73
C GLU A 13 16.85 -4.76 -6.59
N ASP A 14 16.65 -3.52 -7.02
CA ASP A 14 15.63 -3.14 -8.01
C ASP A 14 14.20 -3.57 -7.64
N VAL A 15 13.76 -3.20 -6.42
CA VAL A 15 12.46 -3.61 -5.86
C VAL A 15 11.29 -3.28 -6.78
N ARG A 16 11.36 -2.15 -7.49
CA ARG A 16 10.32 -1.70 -8.43
C ARG A 16 10.02 -2.71 -9.53
N HIS A 17 11.02 -3.45 -10.02
CA HIS A 17 10.83 -4.48 -11.04
C HIS A 17 10.50 -5.82 -10.37
N ARG A 18 11.17 -6.17 -9.28
CA ARG A 18 10.93 -7.43 -8.54
C ARG A 18 9.50 -7.54 -8.04
N VAL A 19 8.90 -6.48 -7.50
CA VAL A 19 7.50 -6.52 -7.02
C VAL A 19 6.47 -6.75 -8.13
N ARG A 20 6.86 -6.60 -9.40
CA ARG A 20 6.03 -6.94 -10.58
C ARG A 20 6.21 -8.38 -11.02
N GLU A 21 7.01 -9.16 -10.32
CA GLU A 21 7.11 -10.61 -10.49
C GLU A 21 6.17 -11.29 -9.50
N LEU A 22 5.19 -12.05 -9.99
CA LEU A 22 4.17 -12.69 -9.13
C LEU A 22 4.77 -13.50 -7.99
N ARG A 23 5.86 -14.24 -8.24
CA ARG A 23 6.54 -15.05 -7.23
C ARG A 23 7.12 -14.19 -6.11
N PHE A 24 7.88 -13.15 -6.48
CA PHE A 24 8.48 -12.25 -5.50
C PHE A 24 7.41 -11.48 -4.72
N PHE A 25 6.34 -11.03 -5.37
CA PHE A 25 5.19 -10.43 -4.69
C PHE A 25 4.59 -11.39 -3.66
N GLU A 26 4.30 -12.64 -4.04
CA GLU A 26 3.73 -13.65 -3.13
C GLU A 26 4.66 -13.92 -1.93
N GLU A 27 5.95 -14.11 -2.19
CA GLU A 27 6.96 -14.40 -1.17
C GLU A 27 7.14 -13.22 -0.20
N SER A 28 7.32 -12.01 -0.72
CA SER A 28 7.50 -10.81 0.09
C SER A 28 6.23 -10.43 0.87
N PHE A 29 5.04 -10.65 0.31
CA PHE A 29 3.78 -10.46 1.03
C PHE A 29 3.65 -11.43 2.22
N ARG A 30 3.94 -12.71 2.00
CA ARG A 30 3.93 -13.73 3.06
C ARG A 30 5.00 -13.46 4.12
N ARG A 31 6.17 -12.94 3.71
CA ARG A 31 7.21 -12.51 4.63
C ARG A 31 6.76 -11.35 5.50
N ASN A 32 6.12 -10.33 4.91
CA ASN A 32 5.52 -9.23 5.67
C ASN A 32 4.47 -9.73 6.67
N LEU A 33 3.57 -10.62 6.24
CA LEU A 33 2.57 -11.23 7.13
C LEU A 33 3.23 -11.94 8.32
N ALA A 34 4.26 -12.74 8.09
CA ALA A 34 4.98 -13.44 9.15
C ALA A 34 5.64 -12.46 10.15
N LEU A 35 6.30 -11.41 9.64
CA LEU A 35 6.92 -10.37 10.47
C LEU A 35 5.88 -9.58 11.28
N ARG A 36 4.72 -9.26 10.69
CA ARG A 36 3.65 -8.50 11.36
C ARG A 36 2.96 -9.28 12.47
N LEU A 37 2.87 -10.60 12.33
CA LEU A 37 2.22 -11.47 13.32
C LEU A 37 3.22 -12.10 14.30
N GLU A 38 4.51 -11.82 14.16
CA GLU A 38 5.55 -12.35 15.04
C GLU A 38 5.24 -12.02 16.51
N ASN A 39 5.35 -13.02 17.39
CA ASN A 39 5.07 -12.90 18.83
C ASN A 39 3.65 -12.47 19.21
N THR A 40 2.69 -12.41 18.27
CA THR A 40 1.32 -12.01 18.58
C THR A 40 0.41 -13.16 19.02
N GLY A 41 0.75 -14.40 18.62
CA GLY A 41 -0.14 -15.55 18.78
C GLY A 41 -1.36 -15.54 17.85
N MET A 42 -1.47 -14.57 16.93
CA MET A 42 -2.49 -14.58 15.87
C MET A 42 -2.15 -15.65 14.84
N THR A 43 -3.17 -16.34 14.32
CA THR A 43 -3.03 -17.28 13.21
C THR A 43 -3.63 -16.69 11.95
N SER A 44 -3.09 -17.05 10.78
CA SER A 44 -3.52 -16.50 9.51
C SER A 44 -3.70 -17.57 8.44
N ARG A 45 -4.59 -17.29 7.48
CA ARG A 45 -4.77 -18.07 6.27
C ARG A 45 -4.74 -17.13 5.07
N THR A 46 -3.89 -17.44 4.11
CA THR A 46 -3.84 -16.73 2.82
C THR A 46 -4.49 -17.59 1.74
N ASP A 47 -5.50 -17.05 1.08
CA ASP A 47 -6.06 -17.59 -0.15
C ASP A 47 -5.17 -17.17 -1.32
N ARG A 48 -4.46 -18.14 -1.87
CA ARG A 48 -3.50 -17.91 -2.96
C ARG A 48 -4.16 -17.43 -4.24
N ALA A 49 -5.35 -17.96 -4.57
CA ALA A 49 -6.05 -17.59 -5.80
C ALA A 49 -6.50 -16.13 -5.74
N LYS A 50 -7.04 -15.70 -4.58
CA LYS A 50 -7.39 -14.29 -4.35
C LYS A 50 -6.18 -13.37 -4.35
N LEU A 51 -5.06 -13.81 -3.76
CA LEU A 51 -3.83 -13.01 -3.75
C LEU A 51 -3.28 -12.80 -5.16
N HIS A 52 -3.31 -13.85 -5.98
CA HIS A 52 -2.93 -13.77 -7.40
C HIS A 52 -3.90 -12.91 -8.21
N ALA A 53 -5.21 -13.00 -7.94
CA ALA A 53 -6.21 -12.16 -8.60
C ALA A 53 -5.97 -10.67 -8.30
N ALA A 54 -5.70 -10.30 -7.05
CA ALA A 54 -5.36 -8.93 -6.66
C ALA A 54 -4.10 -8.43 -7.39
N PHE A 55 -3.06 -9.28 -7.48
CA PHE A 55 -1.84 -8.96 -8.19
C PHE A 55 -2.09 -8.71 -9.69
N LEU A 56 -2.82 -9.60 -10.36
CA LEU A 56 -3.11 -9.49 -11.79
C LEU A 56 -3.94 -8.23 -12.08
N ALA A 57 -4.98 -7.97 -11.27
CA ALA A 57 -5.76 -6.75 -11.37
C ALA A 57 -4.88 -5.50 -11.23
N TRP A 58 -3.94 -5.51 -10.29
CA TRP A 58 -2.99 -4.40 -10.11
C TRP A 58 -2.04 -4.23 -11.31
N VAL A 59 -1.48 -5.33 -11.85
CA VAL A 59 -0.60 -5.28 -13.02
C VAL A 59 -1.31 -4.72 -14.25
N ASP A 60 -2.56 -5.12 -14.49
CA ASP A 60 -3.35 -4.66 -15.64
C ASP A 60 -3.59 -3.14 -15.61
N ASN A 61 -3.65 -2.54 -14.41
CA ASN A 61 -3.81 -1.10 -14.25
C ASN A 61 -2.56 -0.27 -14.61
N PHE A 62 -1.37 -0.86 -14.78
CA PHE A 62 -0.17 -0.10 -15.14
C PHE A 62 -0.26 0.56 -16.51
N HIS A 63 -0.98 -0.03 -17.47
CA HIS A 63 -1.13 0.54 -18.81
C HIS A 63 -1.82 1.91 -18.80
N VAL A 64 -2.64 2.21 -17.79
CA VAL A 64 -3.45 3.43 -17.68
C VAL A 64 -2.69 4.57 -16.97
N THR A 65 -1.47 4.32 -16.49
CA THR A 65 -0.78 5.22 -15.53
C THR A 65 0.46 5.93 -16.07
N ARG A 66 0.73 5.78 -17.37
CA ARG A 66 1.89 6.39 -18.04
C ARG A 66 1.94 7.92 -17.88
N GLU A 67 0.79 8.58 -17.91
CA GLU A 67 0.69 10.04 -17.75
C GLU A 67 1.19 10.52 -16.39
N ILE A 68 0.92 9.77 -15.31
CA ILE A 68 1.46 10.10 -13.97
C ILE A 68 2.97 9.92 -13.98
N ALA A 69 3.49 8.81 -14.50
CA ALA A 69 4.92 8.55 -14.53
C ALA A 69 5.71 9.61 -15.33
N GLU A 70 5.11 10.15 -16.39
CA GLU A 70 5.66 11.28 -17.15
C GLU A 70 5.52 12.63 -16.43
N ALA A 71 4.56 12.77 -15.51
CA ALA A 71 4.35 13.98 -14.72
C ALA A 71 5.22 14.04 -13.47
N ASP A 72 5.17 13.00 -12.64
CA ASP A 72 5.93 12.86 -11.42
C ASP A 72 6.11 11.37 -11.08
N ARG A 73 7.36 10.90 -11.15
CA ARG A 73 7.71 9.50 -10.86
C ARG A 73 7.57 9.13 -9.38
N ARG A 74 7.69 10.08 -8.44
CA ARG A 74 7.46 9.82 -7.00
C ARG A 74 5.97 9.65 -6.73
N ASP A 75 5.15 10.54 -7.30
CA ASP A 75 3.69 10.46 -7.22
C ASP A 75 3.18 9.12 -7.79
N PHE A 76 3.74 8.70 -8.93
CA PHE A 76 3.43 7.42 -9.55
C PHE A 76 3.69 6.22 -8.64
N VAL A 77 4.81 6.19 -7.91
CA VAL A 77 5.14 5.08 -6.98
C VAL A 77 4.10 4.99 -5.86
N CYS A 78 3.70 6.13 -5.28
CA CYS A 78 2.68 6.17 -4.23
C CYS A 78 1.30 5.76 -4.77
N TYR A 79 0.92 6.27 -5.94
CA TYR A 79 -0.32 5.86 -6.59
C TYR A 79 -0.36 4.35 -6.88
N ALA A 80 0.71 3.79 -7.45
CA ALA A 80 0.79 2.37 -7.77
C ALA A 80 0.69 1.49 -6.52
N ALA A 81 1.31 1.90 -5.40
CA ALA A 81 1.19 1.21 -4.12
C ALA A 81 -0.24 1.32 -3.53
N GLY A 82 -0.86 2.50 -3.66
CA GLY A 82 -2.25 2.73 -3.25
C GLY A 82 -3.24 1.88 -4.05
N ARG A 83 -2.99 1.70 -5.36
CA ARG A 83 -3.77 0.79 -6.21
C ARG A 83 -3.62 -0.66 -5.79
N MET A 84 -2.41 -1.13 -5.50
CA MET A 84 -2.22 -2.48 -4.96
C MET A 84 -3.00 -2.67 -3.66
N LEU A 85 -2.97 -1.68 -2.77
CA LEU A 85 -3.72 -1.72 -1.51
C LEU A 85 -5.23 -1.83 -1.75
N ALA A 86 -5.77 -1.07 -2.72
CA ALA A 86 -7.17 -1.17 -3.13
C ALA A 86 -7.52 -2.58 -3.63
N GLU A 87 -6.68 -3.21 -4.45
CA GLU A 87 -6.93 -4.56 -4.94
C GLU A 87 -6.85 -5.63 -3.83
N LEU A 88 -5.93 -5.48 -2.87
CA LEU A 88 -5.89 -6.36 -1.69
C LEU A 88 -7.17 -6.26 -0.87
N PHE A 89 -7.73 -5.06 -0.69
CA PHE A 89 -9.02 -4.87 -0.03
C PHE A 89 -10.20 -5.37 -0.86
N ARG A 90 -10.14 -5.28 -2.18
CA ARG A 90 -11.21 -5.76 -3.07
C ARG A 90 -11.30 -7.28 -3.11
N HIS A 91 -10.16 -7.97 -3.12
CA HIS A 91 -10.11 -9.43 -3.22
C HIS A 91 -10.09 -10.14 -1.87
N GLU A 92 -9.68 -9.44 -0.80
CA GLU A 92 -9.58 -9.94 0.57
C GLU A 92 -8.88 -11.31 0.65
N PRO A 93 -7.59 -11.42 0.24
CA PRO A 93 -6.89 -12.70 0.20
C PRO A 93 -6.47 -13.25 1.56
N LEU A 94 -6.57 -12.47 2.63
CA LEU A 94 -6.08 -12.82 3.95
C LEU A 94 -7.22 -12.88 4.95
N LEU A 95 -7.17 -13.89 5.82
CA LEU A 95 -8.00 -13.99 7.01
C LEU A 95 -7.09 -14.20 8.22
N ILE A 96 -7.26 -13.41 9.27
CA ILE A 96 -6.50 -13.50 10.52
C ILE A 96 -7.46 -13.76 11.69
N SER A 97 -7.14 -14.77 12.50
CA SER A 97 -7.85 -15.03 13.76
C SER A 97 -7.37 -14.04 14.83
N ASN A 98 -8.27 -13.15 15.25
CA ASN A 98 -7.98 -12.09 16.22
C ASN A 98 -7.96 -12.56 17.68
N SER A 99 -7.49 -13.77 17.96
CA SER A 99 -7.38 -14.34 19.31
C SER A 99 -6.03 -14.04 19.98
N GLY A 100 -5.14 -13.32 19.30
CA GLY A 100 -3.79 -12.98 19.77
C GLY A 100 -3.71 -11.70 20.60
N LYS A 101 -2.49 -11.30 20.93
CA LYS A 101 -2.15 -10.04 21.62
C LYS A 101 -1.11 -9.29 20.79
N SER A 102 -1.14 -7.96 20.81
CA SER A 102 -0.12 -7.12 20.18
C SER A 102 -0.05 -5.78 20.90
N ALA A 103 1.13 -5.16 20.91
CA ALA A 103 1.28 -3.78 21.37
C ALA A 103 0.81 -2.76 20.32
N ASP A 104 0.62 -3.19 19.07
CA ASP A 104 0.11 -2.36 17.98
C ASP A 104 -1.44 -2.36 18.00
N PRO A 105 -2.09 -1.26 18.41
CA PRO A 105 -3.55 -1.21 18.50
C PRO A 105 -4.23 -1.32 17.13
N ILE A 106 -3.58 -0.86 16.07
CA ILE A 106 -4.11 -0.95 14.70
C ILE A 106 -4.15 -2.42 14.27
N LEU A 107 -3.09 -3.16 14.56
CA LEU A 107 -3.04 -4.61 14.29
C LEU A 107 -4.12 -5.36 15.08
N LEU A 108 -4.37 -5.00 16.34
CA LEU A 108 -5.42 -5.63 17.16
C LEU A 108 -6.84 -5.35 16.63
N GLU A 109 -7.10 -4.14 16.14
CA GLU A 109 -8.45 -3.75 15.73
C GLU A 109 -8.81 -4.20 14.31
N TRP A 110 -7.83 -4.23 13.42
CA TRP A 110 -8.01 -4.63 12.03
C TRP A 110 -6.73 -5.27 11.47
N PRO A 111 -6.48 -6.56 11.80
CA PRO A 111 -5.24 -7.22 11.45
C PRO A 111 -4.96 -7.23 9.94
N GLU A 112 -5.96 -7.55 9.12
CA GLU A 112 -5.83 -7.66 7.67
C GLU A 112 -5.45 -6.31 7.05
N GLY A 113 -6.19 -5.24 7.38
CA GLY A 113 -5.89 -3.91 6.86
C GLY A 113 -4.52 -3.40 7.31
N SER A 114 -4.12 -3.73 8.54
CA SER A 114 -2.79 -3.43 9.04
C SER A 114 -1.68 -4.16 8.26
N VAL A 115 -1.88 -5.43 7.92
CA VAL A 115 -0.92 -6.21 7.13
C VAL A 115 -0.82 -5.69 5.69
N TYR A 116 -1.96 -5.45 5.02
CA TYR A 116 -1.97 -4.94 3.65
C TYR A 116 -1.30 -3.57 3.55
N ALA A 117 -1.66 -2.63 4.43
CA ALA A 117 -1.05 -1.31 4.44
C ALA A 117 0.44 -1.36 4.78
N SER A 118 0.86 -2.20 5.73
CA SER A 118 2.28 -2.38 6.07
C SER A 118 3.09 -2.84 4.85
N TYR A 119 2.56 -3.81 4.08
CA TYR A 119 3.20 -4.29 2.87
C TYR A 119 3.31 -3.20 1.80
N CYS A 120 2.18 -2.56 1.45
CA CYS A 120 2.15 -1.54 0.40
C CYS A 120 3.01 -0.31 0.73
N LEU A 121 3.00 0.15 2.00
CA LEU A 121 3.89 1.21 2.46
C LEU A 121 5.35 0.78 2.43
N GLY A 122 5.67 -0.46 2.85
CA GLY A 122 7.02 -1.01 2.80
C GLY A 122 7.58 -1.03 1.38
N VAL A 123 6.79 -1.50 0.42
CA VAL A 123 7.13 -1.47 -1.01
C VAL A 123 7.32 -0.04 -1.50
N ALA A 124 6.34 0.86 -1.28
CA ALA A 124 6.42 2.24 -1.74
C ALA A 124 7.67 2.95 -1.21
N LEU A 125 7.91 2.88 0.10
CA LEU A 125 9.05 3.53 0.74
C LEU A 125 10.38 2.91 0.32
N SER A 126 10.44 1.60 0.08
CA SER A 126 11.66 0.96 -0.44
C SER A 126 12.01 1.43 -1.85
N VAL A 127 11.02 1.49 -2.75
CA VAL A 127 11.21 2.03 -4.11
C VAL A 127 11.58 3.50 -4.05
N LEU A 128 10.90 4.31 -3.23
CA LEU A 128 11.22 5.73 -3.07
C LEU A 128 12.65 5.94 -2.55
N LYS A 129 13.13 5.08 -1.66
CA LYS A 129 14.49 5.14 -1.12
C LYS A 129 15.55 4.73 -2.14
N GLN A 130 15.24 3.81 -3.06
CA GLN A 130 16.15 3.33 -4.09
C GLN A 130 16.22 4.27 -5.30
N ASP A 131 15.06 4.70 -5.80
CA ASP A 131 14.97 5.51 -7.03
C ASP A 131 15.22 7.01 -6.79
N PHE A 132 15.22 7.47 -5.52
CA PHE A 132 15.35 8.89 -5.19
C PHE A 132 16.26 9.10 -3.96
N ASN A 133 16.65 10.36 -3.69
CA ASN A 133 17.50 10.76 -2.55
C ASN A 133 16.78 10.64 -1.18
N GLY A 134 16.26 9.45 -0.87
CA GLY A 134 15.54 9.14 0.35
C GLY A 134 14.04 8.95 0.14
N ALA A 135 13.43 8.35 1.17
CA ALA A 135 11.99 8.16 1.29
C ALA A 135 11.44 9.06 2.41
N PRO A 136 10.18 9.54 2.31
CA PRO A 136 9.53 10.27 3.38
C PRO A 136 9.34 9.38 4.62
N THR A 137 9.27 10.03 5.79
CA THR A 137 8.83 9.37 7.02
C THR A 137 7.30 9.29 7.02
N LEU A 138 6.74 8.22 7.56
CA LEU A 138 5.29 8.14 7.77
C LEU A 138 4.81 9.29 8.66
N THR A 139 3.61 9.79 8.36
CA THR A 139 2.95 10.83 9.16
C THR A 139 2.40 10.25 10.48
N ASP A 140 2.06 11.13 11.41
CA ASP A 140 1.41 10.74 12.68
C ASP A 140 0.07 10.01 12.45
N ALA A 141 -0.59 10.28 11.31
CA ALA A 141 -1.80 9.58 10.88
C ALA A 141 -1.59 8.05 10.80
N SER A 142 -0.35 7.59 10.53
CA SER A 142 -0.02 6.17 10.54
C SER A 142 -0.15 5.51 11.91
N ARG A 143 -0.17 6.29 13.00
CA ARG A 143 -0.29 5.81 14.39
C ARG A 143 -1.61 6.23 15.04
N ASP A 144 -2.42 7.06 14.38
CA ASP A 144 -3.68 7.56 14.93
C ASP A 144 -4.83 6.56 14.72
N ARG A 145 -5.28 5.96 15.82
CA ARG A 145 -6.41 5.01 15.84
C ARG A 145 -7.68 5.55 15.17
N ARG A 146 -8.01 6.84 15.33
CA ARG A 146 -9.23 7.43 14.74
C ARG A 146 -9.12 7.51 13.23
N VAL A 147 -7.94 7.83 12.72
CA VAL A 147 -7.68 7.80 11.27
C VAL A 147 -7.89 6.37 10.75
N TRP A 148 -7.36 5.35 11.43
CA TRP A 148 -7.53 3.96 11.00
C TRP A 148 -8.97 3.46 11.05
N GLN A 149 -9.79 3.93 11.99
CA GLN A 149 -11.22 3.65 12.00
C GLN A 149 -11.91 4.25 10.76
N SER A 150 -11.61 5.51 10.45
CA SER A 150 -12.11 6.16 9.22
C SER A 150 -11.64 5.44 7.95
N ILE A 151 -10.37 5.03 7.88
CA ILE A 151 -9.83 4.23 6.77
C ILE A 151 -10.67 2.97 6.59
N ARG A 152 -10.87 2.21 7.66
CA ARG A 152 -11.60 0.94 7.63
C ARG A 152 -13.04 1.12 7.16
N GLU A 153 -13.73 2.15 7.64
CA GLU A 153 -15.11 2.46 7.26
C GLU A 153 -15.21 2.81 5.78
N ASN A 154 -14.40 3.76 5.30
CA ASN A 154 -14.46 4.24 3.92
C ASN A 154 -14.02 3.18 2.90
N ILE A 155 -13.00 2.38 3.22
CA ILE A 155 -12.52 1.30 2.33
C ILE A 155 -13.55 0.18 2.19
N ARG A 156 -14.30 -0.10 3.26
CA ARG A 156 -15.39 -1.09 3.21
C ARG A 156 -16.47 -0.69 2.22
N ASP A 157 -16.75 0.61 2.12
CA ASP A 157 -17.72 1.15 1.17
C ASP A 157 -17.15 1.26 -0.24
N ASN A 158 -15.90 1.72 -0.37
CA ASN A 158 -15.20 1.81 -1.65
C ASN A 158 -13.68 1.55 -1.48
N PRO A 159 -13.16 0.40 -1.98
CA PRO A 159 -11.74 0.06 -1.89
C PRO A 159 -10.79 1.09 -2.53
N ASP A 160 -11.25 1.88 -3.50
CA ASP A 160 -10.41 2.88 -4.16
C ASP A 160 -9.95 4.00 -3.20
N TYR A 161 -10.65 4.20 -2.06
CA TYR A 161 -10.18 5.12 -1.02
C TYR A 161 -8.84 4.70 -0.39
N ALA A 162 -8.41 3.45 -0.56
CA ALA A 162 -7.07 3.02 -0.16
C ALA A 162 -5.95 3.89 -0.77
N ILE A 163 -6.16 4.46 -1.96
CA ILE A 163 -5.18 5.29 -2.67
C ILE A 163 -4.91 6.60 -1.90
N PRO A 164 -5.91 7.49 -1.69
CA PRO A 164 -5.71 8.73 -0.95
C PRO A 164 -5.36 8.51 0.52
N PHE A 165 -5.79 7.41 1.14
CA PHE A 165 -5.32 7.06 2.48
C PHE A 165 -3.82 6.73 2.48
N LEU A 166 -3.31 5.98 1.50
CA LEU A 166 -1.87 5.73 1.40
C LEU A 166 -1.08 7.04 1.18
N ASP A 167 -1.61 7.96 0.36
CA ASP A 167 -1.03 9.31 0.20
C ASP A 167 -0.96 10.04 1.56
N LEU A 168 -2.04 10.05 2.33
CA LEU A 168 -2.11 10.66 3.67
C LEU A 168 -1.06 10.07 4.63
N LEU A 169 -0.90 8.74 4.63
CA LEU A 169 0.04 8.04 5.50
C LEU A 169 1.51 8.36 5.17
N ILE A 170 1.81 8.60 3.90
CA ILE A 170 3.15 8.96 3.39
C ILE A 170 3.39 10.49 3.41
N GLY A 171 2.34 11.28 3.65
CA GLY A 171 2.42 12.74 3.71
C GLY A 171 2.30 13.43 2.35
N GLN A 172 1.76 12.73 1.35
CA GLN A 172 1.35 13.33 0.09
C GLN A 172 -0.05 13.95 0.19
N THR A 173 -0.38 14.85 -0.74
CA THR A 173 -1.71 15.44 -0.85
C THR A 173 -2.70 14.41 -1.40
N PRO A 174 -3.71 13.99 -0.63
CA PRO A 174 -4.66 12.98 -1.10
C PRO A 174 -5.67 13.54 -2.12
N ASN A 175 -6.10 12.69 -3.07
CA ASN A 175 -7.26 12.97 -3.94
C ASN A 175 -8.48 12.13 -3.50
N TRP A 176 -9.42 12.75 -2.81
CA TRP A 176 -10.63 12.08 -2.28
C TRP A 176 -11.79 12.02 -3.29
N THR A 177 -11.81 12.89 -4.30
CA THR A 177 -12.97 13.03 -5.20
C THR A 177 -13.02 11.90 -6.22
N ASP A 178 -11.90 11.64 -6.88
CA ASP A 178 -11.77 10.62 -7.93
C ASP A 178 -10.51 9.77 -7.66
N PRO A 179 -10.49 8.94 -6.59
CA PRO A 179 -9.28 8.31 -6.09
C PRO A 179 -8.52 7.46 -7.12
N SER A 180 -9.27 6.78 -7.99
CA SER A 180 -8.73 5.85 -8.98
C SER A 180 -8.39 6.48 -10.32
N LEU A 181 -8.75 7.74 -10.60
CA LEU A 181 -8.46 8.40 -11.88
C LEU A 181 -7.04 9.02 -11.90
N PRO A 182 -6.11 8.51 -12.73
CA PRO A 182 -4.75 9.03 -12.85
C PRO A 182 -4.67 10.53 -13.17
N GLU A 183 -5.52 11.00 -14.08
CA GLU A 183 -5.58 12.39 -14.53
C GLU A 183 -6.01 13.38 -13.45
N ARG A 184 -6.61 12.87 -12.35
CA ARG A 184 -7.03 13.67 -11.20
C ARG A 184 -5.96 13.76 -10.12
N ARG A 185 -4.81 13.10 -10.30
CA ARG A 185 -3.66 13.20 -9.37
C ARG A 185 -3.18 14.66 -9.25
N PRO A 186 -2.82 15.12 -8.05
CA PRO A 186 -2.32 16.49 -7.86
C PRO A 186 -1.12 16.84 -8.75
N ALA A 187 -0.17 15.92 -8.93
CA ALA A 187 1.01 16.12 -9.76
C ALA A 187 0.68 16.29 -11.26
N VAL A 188 -0.26 15.50 -11.77
CA VAL A 188 -0.72 15.59 -13.17
C VAL A 188 -1.44 16.93 -13.40
N ARG A 189 -2.35 17.30 -12.49
CA ARG A 189 -3.06 18.59 -12.56
C ARG A 189 -2.11 19.79 -12.50
N ALA A 190 -1.09 19.73 -11.64
CA ALA A 190 -0.08 20.77 -11.55
C ALA A 190 0.69 20.93 -12.86
N LYS A 191 1.14 19.82 -13.47
CA LYS A 191 1.82 19.83 -14.77
C LYS A 191 0.94 20.40 -15.89
N GLN A 192 -0.33 19.99 -15.95
CA GLN A 192 -1.28 20.50 -16.94
C GLN A 192 -1.53 22.01 -16.78
N ALA A 193 -1.65 22.51 -15.54
CA ALA A 193 -1.83 23.94 -15.27
C ALA A 193 -0.61 24.78 -15.64
N MET A 194 0.61 24.23 -15.58
CA MET A 194 1.84 24.92 -16.01
C MET A 194 2.01 24.96 -17.53
N ALA A 195 1.28 24.13 -18.27
CA ALA A 195 1.34 24.04 -19.73
C ALA A 195 0.27 24.88 -20.45
N ALA A 196 -0.66 25.49 -19.69
CA ALA A 196 -1.75 26.35 -20.17
C ALA A 196 -1.39 27.83 -20.01
#